data_AF-A0A3B9M8W6-F1
#
_entry.id   AF-A0A3B9M8W6-F1
#
_cell.length_a   1.000
_cell.length_b   1.000
_cell.length_c   1.000
_cell.angle_alpha   90.00
_cell.angle_beta   90.00
_cell.angle_gamma   90.00
#
_symmetry.space_group_name_H-M   'P 1'
#
loop_
_entity.id
_entity.type
_entity.pdbx_description
1 polymer ?
#
loop_
_entity_poly.entity_id
_entity_poly.type
_entity_poly.pdbx_seq_one_letter_code
_entity_poly.pdbx_strand_id
1 'polypeptide(L)'
;MIEVLAGVIAGLLIVAGVVVMMGPNAKGLLNRVGMLRRRRPSLSVFQPARSREVATTGLNPKTQRVLVAASRLGSWLRAHNHEEIARALRSAAGRITSDEPAGLYAMQTVLRRVRALSLDDGGAQERLKALSNELRDAVQDRFEQLELLPFRRP
;
A
#
# COMPACT_ATOMS: atom_id res chain seq x y z
N MET A 1 14.66 -25.51 43.65
CA MET A 1 15.57 -25.55 42.47
C MET A 1 14.84 -25.95 41.18
N ILE A 2 13.97 -26.96 41.20
CA ILE A 2 13.23 -27.43 40.02
C ILE A 2 12.25 -26.37 39.46
N GLU A 3 11.63 -25.57 40.32
CA GLU A 3 10.70 -24.49 39.90
C GLU A 3 11.39 -23.39 39.09
N VAL A 4 12.62 -23.02 39.48
CA VAL A 4 13.43 -22.04 38.75
C VAL A 4 13.81 -22.59 37.37
N LEU A 5 14.17 -23.87 37.30
CA LEU A 5 14.48 -24.55 36.05
C LEU A 5 13.26 -24.65 35.13
N ALA A 6 12.09 -24.98 35.68
CA ALA A 6 10.83 -25.03 34.95
C ALA A 6 10.43 -23.65 34.40
N GLY A 7 10.62 -22.58 35.19
CA GLY A 7 10.37 -21.21 34.74
C GLY A 7 11.29 -20.79 33.59
N VAL A 8 12.57 -21.18 33.63
CA VAL A 8 13.53 -20.91 32.55
C VAL A 8 13.16 -21.67 31.27
N ILE A 9 12.79 -22.94 31.38
CA ILE A 9 12.38 -23.77 30.23
C ILE A 9 11.09 -23.23 29.62
N ALA A 10 10.09 -22.90 30.44
CA ALA A 10 8.83 -22.31 29.98
C ALA A 10 9.07 -20.97 29.28
N GLY A 11 9.93 -20.11 29.83
CA GLY A 11 10.32 -18.85 29.20
C GLY A 11 10.98 -19.05 27.84
N LEU A 12 11.91 -20.00 27.72
CA LEU A 12 12.57 -20.33 26.45
C LEU A 12 11.59 -20.84 25.39
N LEU A 13 10.61 -21.66 25.78
CA LEU A 13 9.59 -22.16 24.86
C LEU A 13 8.67 -21.04 24.35
N ILE A 14 8.29 -20.10 25.21
CA ILE A 14 7.49 -18.93 24.81
C ILE A 14 8.28 -18.07 23.83
N VAL A 15 9.55 -17.75 24.14
CA VAL A 15 10.41 -16.94 23.27
C VAL A 15 10.62 -17.63 21.93
N ALA A 16 10.91 -18.93 21.92
CA ALA A 16 11.06 -19.70 20.70
C ALA A 16 9.78 -19.71 19.86
N GLY A 17 8.62 -19.88 20.50
CA GLY A 17 7.31 -19.80 19.84
C GLY A 17 7.09 -18.45 19.16
N VAL A 18 7.38 -17.34 19.86
CA VAL A 18 7.28 -15.98 19.30
C VAL A 18 8.23 -15.79 18.11
N VAL A 19 9.47 -16.29 18.21
CA VAL A 19 10.47 -16.20 17.12
C VAL A 19 10.03 -16.99 15.89
N VAL A 20 9.47 -18.20 16.08
CA VAL A 20 8.94 -19.01 14.98
C VAL A 20 7.72 -18.35 14.33
N MET A 21 6.82 -17.78 15.14
CA MET A 21 5.61 -17.09 14.65
C MET A 21 5.94 -15.79 13.88
N MET A 22 7.05 -15.12 14.20
CA MET A 22 7.49 -13.91 13.50
C MET A 22 8.18 -14.17 12.14
N GLY A 23 8.68 -15.38 11.89
CA GLY A 23 9.30 -15.77 10.62
C GLY A 23 10.50 -14.92 10.18
N PRO A 24 11.05 -15.14 8.96
CA PRO A 24 12.24 -14.43 8.45
C PRO A 24 12.03 -12.92 8.21
N ASN A 25 10.81 -12.41 8.31
CA ASN A 25 10.47 -10.99 8.18
C ASN A 25 10.79 -10.16 9.44
N ALA A 26 11.18 -10.78 10.56
CA ALA A 26 11.54 -10.08 11.80
C ALA A 26 12.76 -9.15 11.67
N LYS A 27 13.70 -9.46 10.78
CA LYS A 27 14.91 -8.65 10.55
C LYS A 27 14.58 -7.22 10.06
N GLY A 28 13.48 -7.05 9.32
CA GLY A 28 13.01 -5.74 8.86
C GLY A 28 12.38 -4.88 9.97
N LEU A 29 11.80 -5.51 11.00
CA LEU A 29 11.14 -4.81 12.11
C LEU A 29 12.14 -4.35 13.18
N LEU A 30 13.17 -5.15 13.47
CA LEU A 30 14.25 -4.78 14.41
C LEU A 30 15.04 -3.55 13.94
N ASN A 31 15.29 -3.42 12.63
CA ASN A 31 15.95 -2.24 12.08
C ASN A 31 15.10 -0.95 12.22
N ARG A 32 13.76 -1.05 12.25
CA ARG A 32 12.90 0.14 12.43
C ARG A 32 12.87 0.65 13.87
N VAL A 33 12.97 -0.24 14.86
CA VAL A 33 12.94 0.17 16.28
C VAL A 33 14.27 0.79 16.71
N GLY A 34 15.41 0.34 16.16
CA GLY A 34 16.71 0.95 16.39
C GLY A 34 16.82 2.41 15.88
N MET A 35 16.10 2.75 14.82
CA MET A 35 16.11 4.09 14.22
C MET A 35 15.26 5.11 15.00
N LEU A 36 14.31 4.66 15.83
CA LEU A 36 13.48 5.57 16.64
C LEU A 36 14.20 6.10 17.88
N ARG A 37 15.25 5.40 18.36
CA ARG A 37 15.96 5.76 19.59
C ARG A 37 17.03 6.85 19.41
N ARG A 38 17.28 7.31 18.18
CA ARG A 38 18.17 8.44 17.86
C ARG A 38 17.39 9.62 17.28
N ARG A 39 16.50 10.23 18.06
CA ARG A 39 16.07 11.60 17.82
C ARG A 39 16.44 12.46 19.03
N ARG A 40 17.60 13.11 18.95
CA ARG A 40 17.87 14.35 19.69
C ARG A 40 17.07 15.48 19.05
N PRO A 41 16.53 16.44 19.82
CA PRO A 41 15.77 17.55 19.27
C PRO A 41 16.75 18.65 18.84
N SER A 42 16.76 19.01 17.57
CA SER A 42 17.30 20.29 17.12
C SER A 42 16.15 21.17 16.67
N LEU A 43 15.96 22.26 17.40
CA LEU A 43 15.16 23.43 17.03
C LEU A 43 15.58 23.92 15.65
N SER A 44 14.64 23.94 14.71
CA SER A 44 14.79 24.71 13.46
C SER A 44 13.42 25.28 13.08
N VAL A 45 13.16 26.49 13.58
CA VAL A 45 11.94 27.30 13.39
C VAL A 45 11.85 27.92 11.98
N PHE A 46 12.80 27.69 11.10
CA PHE A 46 12.72 28.16 9.71
C PHE A 46 13.28 27.10 8.76
N GLN A 47 12.39 26.30 8.18
CA GLN A 47 12.68 25.67 6.90
C GLN A 47 11.42 25.74 6.04
N PRO A 48 11.47 26.44 4.88
CA PRO A 48 10.32 26.59 4.00
C PRO A 48 9.87 25.21 3.52
N ALA A 49 8.55 25.06 3.32
CA ALA A 49 7.90 23.82 2.89
C ALA A 49 8.51 23.28 1.58
N ARG A 50 9.62 22.54 1.69
CA ARG A 50 10.10 21.71 0.60
C ARG A 50 9.18 20.51 0.54
N SER A 51 8.51 20.45 -0.61
CA SER A 51 7.78 19.31 -1.15
C SER A 51 8.30 18.01 -0.55
N ARG A 52 7.40 17.27 0.07
CA ARG A 52 7.66 15.97 0.66
C ARG A 52 8.16 15.04 -0.45
N GLU A 53 9.47 14.91 -0.57
CA GLU A 53 10.12 13.81 -1.29
C GLU A 53 9.68 12.53 -0.58
N VAL A 54 8.59 11.96 -1.06
CA VAL A 54 8.16 10.61 -0.78
C VAL A 54 9.36 9.75 -1.16
N ALA A 55 10.00 9.18 -0.14
CA ALA A 55 11.14 8.28 -0.26
C ALA A 55 10.97 7.43 -1.51
N THR A 56 11.89 7.61 -2.45
CA THR A 56 12.05 6.80 -3.66
C THR A 56 12.37 5.39 -3.20
N THR A 57 11.32 4.65 -2.86
CA THR A 57 11.34 3.20 -3.02
C THR A 57 11.76 3.00 -4.48
N GLY A 58 12.72 2.12 -4.79
CA GLY A 58 13.24 1.88 -6.15
C GLY A 58 12.20 1.33 -7.16
N LEU A 59 10.92 1.62 -6.92
CA LEU A 59 9.78 1.45 -7.79
C LEU A 59 9.89 2.38 -9.00
N ASN A 60 9.47 1.84 -10.15
CA ASN A 60 9.38 2.60 -11.39
C ASN A 60 8.42 3.81 -11.20
N PRO A 61 8.75 4.98 -11.79
CA PRO A 61 7.91 6.18 -11.67
C PRO A 61 6.47 5.97 -12.14
N LYS A 62 6.22 5.13 -13.15
CA LYS A 62 4.86 4.79 -13.59
C LYS A 62 4.11 3.94 -12.57
N THR A 63 4.79 3.01 -11.92
CA THR A 63 4.22 2.23 -10.80
C THR A 63 3.88 3.14 -9.62
N GLN A 64 4.75 4.10 -9.32
CA GLN A 64 4.46 5.11 -8.30
C GLN A 64 3.22 5.94 -8.65
N ARG A 65 3.05 6.34 -9.92
CA ARG A 65 1.83 7.03 -10.38
C ARG A 65 0.57 6.20 -10.14
N VAL A 66 0.61 4.90 -10.44
CA VAL A 66 -0.50 3.97 -10.14
C VAL A 66 -0.83 3.97 -8.65
N LEU A 67 0.18 3.83 -7.78
CA LEU A 67 -0.01 3.79 -6.33
C LEU A 67 -0.56 5.11 -5.77
N VAL A 68 -0.12 6.24 -6.31
CA VAL A 68 -0.63 7.57 -5.92
C VAL A 68 -2.09 7.71 -6.35
N ALA A 69 -2.44 7.43 -7.61
CA ALA A 69 -3.81 7.48 -8.11
C ALA A 69 -4.73 6.54 -7.32
N ALA A 70 -4.24 5.33 -7.00
CA ALA A 70 -4.94 4.36 -6.18
C ALA A 70 -5.25 4.88 -4.78
N SER A 71 -4.26 5.51 -4.14
CA SER A 71 -4.42 6.07 -2.81
C SER A 71 -5.42 7.22 -2.78
N ARG A 72 -5.45 8.06 -3.83
CA ARG A 72 -6.40 9.16 -3.98
C ARG A 72 -7.82 8.63 -4.10
N LEU A 73 -8.04 7.70 -5.04
CA LEU A 73 -9.34 7.07 -5.23
C LEU A 73 -9.79 6.30 -3.97
N GLY A 74 -8.90 5.52 -3.36
CA GLY A 74 -9.21 4.76 -2.15
C GLY A 74 -9.52 5.63 -0.94
N SER A 75 -8.86 6.78 -0.80
CA SER A 75 -9.16 7.76 0.27
C SER A 75 -10.51 8.41 0.05
N TRP A 76 -10.82 8.77 -1.20
CA TRP A 76 -12.11 9.35 -1.56
C TRP A 76 -13.26 8.36 -1.34
N LEU A 77 -13.10 7.11 -1.77
CA LEU A 77 -14.10 6.04 -1.58
C LEU A 77 -14.37 5.77 -0.09
N ARG A 78 -13.32 5.77 0.74
CA ARG A 78 -13.49 5.63 2.19
C ARG A 78 -14.30 6.79 2.77
N ALA A 79 -14.07 8.02 2.33
CA ALA A 79 -14.83 9.19 2.78
C ALA A 79 -16.32 9.13 2.39
N HIS A 80 -16.67 8.33 1.38
CA HIS A 80 -18.05 8.13 0.91
C HIS A 80 -18.59 6.73 1.29
N ASN A 81 -18.11 6.15 2.40
CA ASN A 81 -18.56 4.85 2.94
C ASN A 81 -18.37 3.61 2.04
N HIS A 82 -17.55 3.70 0.99
CA HIS A 82 -17.20 2.56 0.13
C HIS A 82 -15.93 1.84 0.62
N GLU A 83 -15.93 1.41 1.89
CA GLU A 83 -14.75 0.85 2.55
C GLU A 83 -14.25 -0.45 1.93
N GLU A 84 -15.18 -1.30 1.47
CA GLU A 84 -14.84 -2.59 0.86
C GLU A 84 -13.98 -2.41 -0.40
N ILE A 85 -14.37 -1.46 -1.25
CA ILE A 85 -13.66 -1.14 -2.49
C ILE A 85 -12.35 -0.43 -2.18
N ALA A 86 -12.34 0.47 -1.19
CA ALA A 86 -11.12 1.11 -0.72
C ALA A 86 -10.11 0.10 -0.14
N ARG A 87 -10.57 -0.96 0.54
CA ARG A 87 -9.74 -2.05 1.05
C ARG A 87 -9.21 -2.92 -0.09
N ALA A 88 -10.03 -3.21 -1.09
CA ALA A 88 -9.61 -3.95 -2.28
C ALA A 88 -8.53 -3.19 -3.07
N LEU A 89 -8.67 -1.86 -3.25
CA LEU A 89 -7.64 -0.99 -3.84
C LEU A 89 -6.32 -1.05 -3.06
N ARG A 90 -6.38 -0.99 -1.72
CA ARG A 90 -5.19 -1.11 -0.86
C ARG A 90 -4.53 -2.47 -0.97
N SER A 91 -5.33 -3.54 -1.04
CA SER A 91 -4.81 -4.90 -1.22
C SER A 91 -4.14 -5.07 -2.58
N ALA A 92 -4.72 -4.53 -3.65
CA ALA A 92 -4.12 -4.56 -4.99
C ALA A 92 -2.82 -3.75 -5.03
N ALA A 93 -2.81 -2.55 -4.44
CA ALA A 93 -1.61 -1.72 -4.31
C ALA A 93 -0.49 -2.42 -3.51
N GLY A 94 -0.83 -3.18 -2.46
CA GLY A 94 0.14 -3.99 -1.73
C GLY A 94 0.74 -5.14 -2.55
N ARG A 95 -0.03 -5.70 -3.49
CA ARG A 95 0.49 -6.75 -4.40
C ARG A 95 1.47 -6.17 -5.41
N ILE A 96 1.28 -4.92 -5.86
CA ILE A 96 2.17 -4.27 -6.83
C ILE A 96 3.63 -4.26 -6.37
N THR A 97 3.90 -4.16 -5.06
CA THR A 97 5.28 -4.14 -4.54
C THR A 97 5.96 -5.50 -4.57
N SER A 98 5.20 -6.60 -4.65
CA SER A 98 5.71 -7.99 -4.64
C SER A 98 5.60 -8.66 -6.01
N ASP A 99 4.48 -8.45 -6.69
CA ASP A 99 4.14 -8.98 -8.01
C ASP A 99 3.35 -7.89 -8.72
N GLU A 100 4.08 -7.10 -9.50
CA GLU A 100 3.54 -5.95 -10.21
C GLU A 100 2.43 -6.34 -11.20
N PRO A 101 2.61 -7.33 -12.12
CA PRO A 101 1.54 -7.81 -12.98
C PRO A 101 0.26 -8.21 -12.23
N ALA A 102 0.38 -9.05 -11.21
CA ALA A 102 -0.80 -9.52 -10.45
C ALA A 102 -1.50 -8.36 -9.72
N GLY A 103 -0.73 -7.40 -9.20
CA GLY A 103 -1.25 -6.18 -8.59
C GLY A 103 -2.04 -5.31 -9.57
N LEU A 104 -1.53 -5.14 -10.80
CA LEU A 104 -2.19 -4.37 -11.85
C LEU A 104 -3.50 -5.03 -12.33
N TYR A 105 -3.53 -6.36 -12.49
CA TYR A 105 -4.77 -7.09 -12.81
C TYR A 105 -5.82 -7.01 -11.70
N ALA A 106 -5.37 -7.11 -10.44
CA ALA A 106 -6.26 -6.89 -9.30
C ALA A 106 -6.85 -5.47 -9.35
N MET A 107 -6.06 -4.47 -9.75
CA MET A 107 -6.50 -3.09 -9.90
C MET A 107 -7.59 -2.91 -10.96
N GLN A 108 -7.44 -3.55 -12.12
CA GLN A 108 -8.46 -3.55 -13.17
C GLN A 108 -9.77 -4.16 -12.68
N THR A 109 -9.68 -5.25 -11.91
CA THR A 109 -10.86 -5.90 -11.32
C THR A 109 -11.59 -4.96 -10.37
N VAL A 110 -10.86 -4.19 -9.55
CA VAL A 110 -11.47 -3.21 -8.65
C VAL A 110 -12.04 -2.02 -9.43
N LEU A 111 -11.36 -1.52 -10.47
CA LEU A 111 -11.88 -0.46 -11.35
C LEU A 111 -13.19 -0.84 -12.04
N ARG A 112 -13.37 -2.11 -12.42
CA ARG A 112 -14.65 -2.61 -12.93
C ARG A 112 -15.77 -2.51 -11.89
N ARG A 113 -15.47 -2.81 -10.62
CA ARG A 113 -16.43 -2.66 -9.52
C ARG A 113 -16.77 -1.20 -9.26
N VAL A 114 -15.76 -0.31 -9.29
CA VAL A 114 -15.95 1.14 -9.16
C VAL A 114 -16.87 1.68 -10.26
N ARG A 115 -16.75 1.21 -11.50
CA ARG A 115 -17.61 1.62 -12.62
C ARG A 115 -19.08 1.23 -12.42
N ALA A 116 -19.35 0.19 -11.65
CA ALA A 116 -20.71 -0.24 -11.32
C ALA A 116 -21.33 0.56 -10.15
N LEU A 117 -20.56 1.43 -9.48
CA LEU A 117 -21.09 2.33 -8.48
C LEU A 117 -21.87 3.47 -9.16
N SER A 118 -23.09 3.68 -8.69
CA SER A 118 -23.88 4.87 -8.96
C SER A 118 -24.03 5.64 -7.66
N LEU A 119 -23.79 6.94 -7.73
CA LEU A 119 -24.01 7.86 -6.63
C LEU A 119 -25.20 8.76 -6.95
N ASP A 120 -26.00 9.06 -5.93
CA ASP A 120 -27.18 9.92 -6.09
C ASP A 120 -26.80 11.40 -6.26
N ASP A 121 -25.62 11.80 -5.77
CA ASP A 121 -25.05 13.13 -5.95
C ASP A 121 -24.23 13.21 -7.24
N GLY A 122 -24.67 14.07 -8.18
CA GLY A 122 -24.01 14.31 -9.45
C GLY A 122 -22.58 14.85 -9.30
N GLY A 123 -22.31 15.70 -8.30
CA GLY A 123 -20.97 16.23 -8.06
C GLY A 123 -20.00 15.15 -7.57
N ALA A 124 -20.46 14.29 -6.65
CA ALA A 124 -19.72 13.12 -6.20
C ALA A 124 -19.49 12.13 -7.34
N GLN A 125 -20.48 11.92 -8.22
CA GLN A 125 -20.37 11.05 -9.39
C GLN A 125 -19.32 11.53 -10.40
N GLU A 126 -19.28 12.83 -10.70
CA GLU A 126 -18.24 13.41 -11.55
C GLU A 126 -16.85 13.27 -10.94
N ARG A 127 -16.73 13.50 -9.62
CA ARG A 127 -15.46 13.37 -8.92
C ARG A 127 -14.96 11.92 -8.91
N LEU A 128 -15.85 10.96 -8.67
CA LEU A 128 -15.56 9.54 -8.75
C LEU A 128 -15.07 9.16 -10.16
N LYS A 129 -15.77 9.63 -11.20
CA LYS A 129 -15.40 9.39 -12.59
C LYS A 129 -14.00 9.92 -12.89
N ALA A 130 -13.69 11.15 -12.49
CA ALA A 130 -12.37 11.75 -12.68
C ALA A 130 -11.25 10.94 -12.00
N LEU A 131 -11.43 10.57 -10.72
CA LEU A 131 -10.45 9.76 -9.98
C LEU A 131 -10.29 8.34 -10.55
N SER A 132 -11.41 7.74 -10.99
CA SER A 132 -11.39 6.42 -11.61
C SER A 132 -10.67 6.40 -12.96
N ASN A 133 -10.80 7.47 -13.75
CA ASN A 133 -10.11 7.62 -15.01
C ASN A 133 -8.61 7.89 -14.79
N GLU A 134 -8.25 8.76 -13.83
CA GLU A 134 -6.83 8.98 -13.47
C GLU A 134 -6.12 7.66 -13.10
N LEU A 135 -6.78 6.80 -12.30
CA LEU A 135 -6.23 5.49 -11.98
C LEU A 135 -6.20 4.55 -13.19
N ARG A 136 -7.24 4.55 -14.02
CA ARG A 136 -7.29 3.73 -15.23
C ARG A 136 -6.14 4.07 -16.18
N ASP A 137 -5.90 5.35 -16.42
CA ASP A 137 -4.86 5.82 -17.34
C ASP A 137 -3.48 5.44 -16.80
N ALA A 138 -3.23 5.65 -15.50
CA ALA A 138 -1.98 5.23 -14.88
C ALA A 138 -1.74 3.71 -14.94
N VAL A 139 -2.81 2.91 -14.75
CA VAL A 139 -2.74 1.45 -14.84
C VAL A 139 -2.46 1.02 -16.28
N GLN A 140 -3.17 1.59 -17.25
CA GLN A 140 -3.00 1.31 -18.68
C GLN A 140 -1.59 1.66 -19.15
N ASP A 141 -1.11 2.85 -18.80
CA ASP A 141 0.26 3.32 -19.04
C ASP A 141 1.34 2.34 -18.57
N ARG A 142 1.05 1.62 -17.46
CA ARG A 142 1.98 0.66 -16.87
C ARG A 142 1.84 -0.73 -17.47
N PHE A 143 0.62 -1.16 -17.80
CA PHE A 143 0.36 -2.38 -18.55
C PHE A 143 1.08 -2.37 -19.90
N GLU A 144 1.00 -1.26 -20.63
CA GLU A 144 1.69 -1.07 -21.91
C GLU A 144 3.20 -1.24 -21.78
N GLN A 145 3.80 -0.66 -20.73
CA GLN A 145 5.23 -0.78 -20.49
C GLN A 145 5.70 -2.17 -20.10
N LEU A 146 4.86 -2.93 -19.42
CA LEU A 146 5.17 -4.29 -19.02
C LEU A 146 4.82 -5.29 -20.13
N GLU A 147 4.33 -4.81 -21.27
CA GLU A 147 3.80 -5.64 -22.37
C GLU A 147 2.73 -6.63 -21.91
N LEU A 148 2.12 -6.37 -20.75
CA LEU A 148 1.10 -7.22 -20.10
C LEU A 148 -0.27 -7.08 -20.76
N LEU A 149 -0.35 -6.48 -21.93
CA LEU A 149 -1.57 -6.42 -22.72
C LEU A 149 -1.93 -7.83 -23.20
N PRO A 150 -3.09 -8.38 -22.84
CA PRO A 150 -3.82 -9.17 -23.82
C PRO A 150 -4.41 -8.15 -24.81
N PHE A 151 -3.93 -8.17 -26.06
CA PHE A 151 -4.53 -7.53 -27.24
C PHE A 151 -4.38 -6.00 -27.39
N ARG A 152 -3.51 -5.59 -28.32
CA ARG A 152 -3.98 -4.72 -29.41
C ARG A 152 -5.24 -5.38 -29.96
N ARG A 153 -6.39 -4.72 -29.93
CA ARG A 153 -7.46 -5.11 -30.86
C ARG A 153 -6.91 -4.85 -32.29
N PRO A 154 -7.17 -5.75 -33.26
CA PRO A 154 -6.99 -5.42 -34.67
C PRO A 154 -7.84 -4.20 -35.06
#